data_AF-A0AAQ3NFN5-F1
#
_entry.id   AF-A0AAQ3NFN5-F1
#
_cell.length_a   1.000
_cell.length_b   1.000
_cell.length_c   1.000
_cell.angle_alpha   90.00
_cell.angle_beta   90.00
_cell.angle_gamma   90.00
#
_symmetry.space_group_name_H-M   'P 1'
#
loop_
_entity.id
_entity.type
_entity.pdbx_description
1 polymer ?
#
loop_
_entity_poly.entity_id
_entity_poly.type
_entity_poly.pdbx_seq_one_letter_code
_entity_poly.pdbx_strand_id
1 'polypeptide(L)'
;MPMRIVMTQTLDLPEEANLWDMSEVSTIVVTQRGARRSFQKLLASKGVEVVEFDILTPREVMEYFHDRGYLSILWECGGTLAASAISSGVIHKVGPDMLISGFLQPLPDVIPVIPSRDETFVVDPTVSPYESSIIFFYKTWDLYGALSNFSPHPIQIHDEDGDCVTWLSVEHYYQIRSDWENIKIDVMYKALKCKFSIYPHLKTLLLSTAGSVLVEASPHDLFWGGGREGEGLNYLGRLLMKLRSEFLGESSSSSETPSLTV
;
A
#
# COMPACT_ATOMS: atom_id res chain seq x y z
N MET A 1 22.52 11.78 -3.03
CA MET A 1 21.68 12.99 -3.21
C MET A 1 20.40 12.58 -3.92
N PRO A 2 19.24 13.19 -3.62
CA PRO A 2 18.00 12.89 -4.31
C PRO A 2 18.14 13.22 -5.80
N MET A 3 17.57 12.39 -6.66
CA MET A 3 17.54 12.67 -8.09
C MET A 3 16.49 13.73 -8.40
N ARG A 4 16.80 14.65 -9.30
CA ARG A 4 15.86 15.69 -9.73
C ARG A 4 15.04 15.18 -10.90
N ILE A 5 13.72 15.32 -10.79
CA ILE A 5 12.78 14.93 -11.85
C ILE A 5 12.02 16.17 -12.28
N VAL A 6 12.01 16.46 -13.59
CA VAL A 6 11.21 17.55 -14.17
C VAL A 6 10.13 16.94 -15.04
N MET A 7 8.87 17.16 -14.68
CA MET A 7 7.70 16.70 -15.43
C MET A 7 7.13 17.85 -16.26
N THR A 8 7.08 17.68 -17.59
CA THR A 8 6.54 18.71 -18.49
C THR A 8 5.93 18.10 -19.75
N GLN A 9 4.70 18.49 -20.07
CA GLN A 9 4.02 18.00 -21.28
C GLN A 9 4.58 18.63 -22.56
N THR A 10 5.08 19.87 -22.52
CA THR A 10 5.43 20.63 -23.73
C THR A 10 6.92 20.87 -23.89
N LEU A 11 7.71 20.72 -22.83
CA LEU A 11 9.11 21.17 -22.77
C LEU A 11 9.30 22.68 -23.05
N ASP A 12 8.30 23.50 -22.69
CA ASP A 12 8.41 24.95 -22.72
C ASP A 12 9.15 25.46 -21.48
N LEU A 13 10.47 25.23 -21.46
CA LEU A 13 11.38 25.57 -20.37
C LEU A 13 12.56 26.38 -20.92
N PRO A 14 13.16 27.26 -20.10
CA PRO A 14 14.32 28.05 -20.52
C PRO A 14 15.53 27.16 -20.82
N GLU A 15 16.28 27.52 -21.87
CA GLU A 15 17.47 26.78 -22.28
C GLU A 15 18.65 26.93 -21.32
N GLU A 16 18.68 28.06 -20.62
CA GLU A 16 19.62 28.38 -19.56
C GLU A 16 18.90 28.34 -18.21
N ALA A 17 19.15 27.28 -17.45
CA ALA A 17 18.66 27.10 -16.10
C ALA A 17 19.61 26.18 -15.32
N ASN A 18 19.71 26.42 -14.00
CA ASN A 18 20.46 25.57 -13.07
C ASN A 18 19.89 24.14 -12.98
N LEU A 19 18.71 23.90 -13.56
CA LEU A 19 18.13 22.55 -13.69
C LEU A 19 18.98 21.62 -14.57
N TRP A 20 19.71 22.19 -15.52
CA TRP A 20 20.48 21.46 -16.53
C TRP A 20 21.96 21.34 -16.19
N ASP A 21 22.38 21.90 -15.05
CA ASP A 21 23.73 21.71 -14.53
C ASP A 21 23.81 20.35 -13.81
N MET A 22 24.55 19.43 -14.40
CA MET A 22 24.69 18.04 -13.95
C MET A 22 25.91 17.83 -13.05
N SER A 23 26.63 18.90 -12.66
CA SER A 23 27.85 18.81 -11.85
C SER A 23 27.58 18.36 -10.41
N GLU A 24 26.47 18.81 -9.81
CA GLU A 24 26.11 18.48 -8.42
C GLU A 24 25.01 17.42 -8.31
N VAL A 25 23.94 17.55 -9.10
CA VAL A 25 22.74 16.69 -8.99
C VAL A 25 22.26 16.29 -10.38
N SER A 26 22.04 15.00 -10.58
CA SER A 26 21.50 14.49 -11.85
C SER A 26 20.02 14.84 -12.02
N THR A 27 19.65 15.25 -13.23
CA THR A 27 18.29 15.58 -13.64
C THR A 27 17.78 14.59 -14.70
N ILE A 28 16.56 14.11 -14.49
CA ILE A 28 15.76 13.39 -15.49
C ILE A 28 14.57 14.25 -15.87
N VAL A 29 14.29 14.34 -17.16
CA VAL A 29 13.13 15.05 -17.69
C VAL A 29 12.15 14.05 -18.26
N VAL A 30 10.93 14.03 -17.73
CA VAL A 30 9.83 13.20 -18.24
C VAL A 30 8.86 14.08 -19.04
N THR A 31 8.57 13.67 -20.27
CA THR A 31 7.78 14.48 -21.19
C THR A 31 6.79 13.69 -22.03
N GLN A 32 5.80 14.38 -22.60
CA GLN A 32 4.85 13.82 -23.54
C GLN A 32 5.56 13.53 -24.87
N ARG A 33 5.31 12.36 -25.47
CA ARG A 33 5.88 11.97 -26.76
C ARG A 33 5.62 13.07 -27.80
N GLY A 34 6.69 13.48 -28.48
CA GLY A 34 6.63 14.52 -29.51
C GLY A 34 6.84 15.95 -28.99
N ALA A 35 7.06 16.14 -27.69
CA ALA A 35 7.45 17.42 -27.12
C ALA A 35 8.79 17.92 -27.73
N ARG A 36 8.99 19.23 -27.76
CA ARG A 36 10.05 19.99 -28.46
C ARG A 36 11.39 19.24 -28.69
N ARG A 37 11.53 18.53 -29.81
CA ARG A 37 12.68 17.65 -30.12
C ARG A 37 14.04 18.37 -30.14
N SER A 38 14.09 19.62 -30.61
CA SER A 38 15.33 20.40 -30.60
C SER A 38 15.84 20.62 -29.18
N PHE A 39 14.94 20.85 -28.23
CA PHE A 39 15.27 21.04 -26.83
C PHE A 39 15.67 19.73 -26.15
N GLN A 40 15.00 18.61 -26.47
CA GLN A 40 15.44 17.29 -26.01
C GLN A 40 16.90 16.98 -26.39
N LYS A 41 17.29 17.32 -27.63
CA LYS A 41 18.69 17.17 -28.08
C LYS A 41 19.66 18.04 -27.30
N LEU A 42 19.27 19.28 -26.98
CA LEU A 42 20.06 20.17 -26.14
C LEU A 42 20.25 19.59 -24.73
N LEU A 43 19.17 19.12 -24.11
CA LEU A 43 19.21 18.47 -22.80
C LEU A 43 20.14 17.24 -22.81
N ALA A 44 20.00 16.37 -23.81
CA ALA A 44 20.88 15.22 -23.99
C ALA A 44 22.35 15.63 -24.16
N SER A 45 22.64 16.73 -24.88
CA SER A 45 24.01 17.25 -25.02
C SER A 45 24.60 17.78 -23.71
N LYS A 46 23.73 18.21 -22.78
CA LYS A 46 24.10 18.60 -21.40
C LYS A 46 24.14 17.39 -20.44
N GLY A 47 23.90 16.17 -20.93
CA GLY A 47 23.92 14.94 -20.13
C GLY A 47 22.61 14.66 -19.36
N VAL A 48 21.56 15.45 -19.60
CA VAL A 48 20.24 15.26 -19.00
C VAL A 48 19.51 14.11 -19.69
N GLU A 49 19.00 13.17 -18.93
CA GLU A 49 18.18 12.08 -19.46
C GLU A 49 16.77 12.58 -19.78
N VAL A 50 16.27 12.25 -20.98
CA VAL A 50 14.90 12.61 -21.41
C VAL A 50 14.11 11.34 -21.69
N VAL A 51 12.96 11.22 -21.03
CA VAL A 51 12.07 10.05 -21.11
C VAL A 51 10.74 10.51 -21.69
N GLU A 52 10.30 9.87 -22.78
CA GLU A 52 9.02 10.18 -23.43
C GLU A 52 7.92 9.19 -23.01
N PHE A 53 6.75 9.73 -22.68
CA PHE A 53 5.53 8.98 -22.36
C PHE A 53 4.47 9.22 -23.43
N ASP A 54 3.77 8.15 -23.82
CA ASP A 54 2.64 8.26 -24.76
C ASP A 54 1.46 9.03 -24.19
N ILE A 55 1.26 9.00 -22.87
CA ILE A 55 0.37 9.89 -22.12
C ILE A 55 1.07 10.22 -20.79
N LEU A 56 1.47 11.47 -20.61
CA LEU A 56 2.18 11.90 -19.42
C LEU A 56 1.19 12.15 -18.27
N THR A 57 1.11 11.19 -17.32
CA THR A 57 0.31 11.32 -16.10
C THR A 57 1.16 11.07 -14.84
N PRO A 58 0.75 11.58 -13.67
CA PRO A 58 1.46 11.32 -12.41
C PRO A 58 1.57 9.83 -12.07
N ARG A 59 0.59 9.01 -12.48
CA ARG A 59 0.61 7.56 -12.29
C ARG A 59 1.71 6.89 -13.10
N GLU A 60 1.75 7.15 -14.39
CA GLU A 60 2.76 6.58 -15.29
C GLU A 60 4.18 7.00 -14.88
N VAL A 61 4.34 8.26 -14.45
CA VAL A 61 5.62 8.76 -13.93
C VAL A 61 6.04 8.02 -12.66
N MET A 62 5.11 7.82 -11.73
CA MET A 62 5.39 7.08 -10.51
C MET A 62 5.79 5.63 -10.84
N GLU A 63 5.02 4.94 -11.68
CA GLU A 63 5.27 3.55 -12.08
C GLU A 63 6.65 3.41 -12.77
N TYR A 64 6.98 4.34 -13.67
CA TYR A 64 8.29 4.36 -14.33
C TYR A 64 9.47 4.49 -13.37
N PHE A 65 9.38 5.43 -12.41
CA PHE A 65 10.45 5.62 -11.45
C PHE A 65 10.48 4.51 -10.39
N HIS A 66 9.34 3.93 -10.06
CA HIS A 66 9.31 2.71 -9.25
C HIS A 66 10.10 1.58 -9.92
N ASP A 67 9.87 1.32 -11.21
CA ASP A 67 10.57 0.25 -11.94
C ASP A 67 12.08 0.50 -12.06
N ARG A 68 12.51 1.75 -11.87
CA ARG A 68 13.92 2.15 -11.79
C ARG A 68 14.50 2.12 -10.38
N GLY A 69 13.74 1.66 -9.40
CA GLY A 69 14.16 1.51 -8.00
C GLY A 69 14.00 2.77 -7.14
N TYR A 70 13.27 3.80 -7.60
CA TYR A 70 12.97 4.96 -6.76
C TYR A 70 11.81 4.64 -5.82
N LEU A 71 12.12 4.56 -4.53
CA LEU A 71 11.15 4.20 -3.47
C LEU A 71 10.31 5.38 -3.00
N SER A 72 10.71 6.62 -3.30
CA SER A 72 9.94 7.80 -2.93
C SER A 72 10.14 8.94 -3.92
N ILE A 73 9.06 9.68 -4.16
CA ILE A 73 9.05 10.87 -5.00
C ILE A 73 8.44 12.02 -4.22
N LEU A 74 9.17 13.13 -4.28
CA LEU A 74 8.82 14.38 -3.65
C LEU A 74 8.28 15.33 -4.71
N TRP A 75 7.02 15.73 -4.57
CA TRP A 75 6.33 16.56 -5.55
C TRP A 75 6.29 18.00 -5.08
N GLU A 76 7.18 18.81 -5.64
CA GLU A 76 7.09 20.26 -5.62
C GLU A 76 6.36 20.70 -6.90
N CYS A 77 5.08 21.07 -6.79
CA CYS A 77 4.27 21.34 -7.97
C CYS A 77 3.19 22.40 -7.74
N GLY A 78 2.77 23.05 -8.83
CA GLY A 78 1.65 23.98 -8.82
C GLY A 78 0.29 23.27 -8.72
N GLY A 79 -0.76 24.02 -8.36
CA GLY A 79 -2.09 23.48 -8.04
C GLY A 79 -2.68 22.52 -9.08
N THR A 80 -2.44 22.73 -10.38
CA THR A 80 -2.94 21.86 -11.45
C THR A 80 -2.31 20.46 -11.42
N LEU A 81 -0.98 20.38 -11.29
CA LEU A 81 -0.27 19.10 -11.21
C LEU A 81 -0.54 18.43 -9.86
N ALA A 82 -0.61 19.20 -8.78
CA ALA A 82 -0.99 18.71 -7.47
C ALA A 82 -2.38 18.05 -7.49
N ALA A 83 -3.38 18.71 -8.07
CA ALA A 83 -4.73 18.17 -8.20
C ALA A 83 -4.77 16.89 -9.04
N SER A 84 -4.03 16.86 -10.16
CA SER A 84 -3.92 15.66 -11.01
C SER A 84 -3.25 14.50 -10.27
N ALA A 85 -2.17 14.76 -9.52
CA ALA A 85 -1.46 13.75 -8.75
C ALA A 85 -2.34 13.17 -7.63
N ILE A 86 -3.04 14.03 -6.88
CA ILE A 86 -3.98 13.62 -5.84
C ILE A 86 -5.12 12.78 -6.46
N SER A 87 -5.74 13.25 -7.54
CA SER A 87 -6.82 12.55 -8.22
C SER A 87 -6.40 11.20 -8.80
N SER A 88 -5.12 11.03 -9.13
CA SER A 88 -4.59 9.77 -9.66
C SER A 88 -4.36 8.69 -8.59
N GLY A 89 -4.45 9.06 -7.30
CA GLY A 89 -4.30 8.15 -6.16
C GLY A 89 -2.86 7.78 -5.80
N VAL A 90 -1.85 8.50 -6.34
CA VAL A 90 -0.42 8.21 -6.08
C VAL A 90 0.16 8.97 -4.89
N ILE A 91 -0.59 9.94 -4.35
CA ILE A 91 -0.15 10.77 -3.23
C ILE A 91 -0.53 10.08 -1.91
N HIS A 92 0.48 9.84 -1.08
CA HIS A 92 0.31 9.20 0.23
C HIS A 92 0.25 10.24 1.35
N LYS A 93 0.98 11.36 1.21
CA LYS A 93 1.02 12.43 2.20
C LYS A 93 1.03 13.80 1.56
N VAL A 94 0.32 14.73 2.17
CA VAL A 94 0.28 16.16 1.82
C VAL A 94 0.95 16.93 2.94
N GLY A 95 2.06 17.60 2.64
CA GLY A 95 2.74 18.55 3.52
C GLY A 95 2.32 20.01 3.24
N PRO A 96 2.85 20.97 3.99
CA PRO A 96 2.52 22.40 3.83
C PRO A 96 2.75 22.92 2.40
N ASP A 97 3.83 22.50 1.76
CA ASP A 97 4.25 23.00 0.44
C ASP A 97 4.55 21.88 -0.59
N MET A 98 4.16 20.63 -0.30
CA MET A 98 4.71 19.48 -1.02
C MET A 98 3.85 18.22 -0.89
N LEU A 99 3.85 17.37 -1.93
CA LEU A 99 3.20 16.05 -1.88
C LEU A 99 4.25 14.95 -1.87
N ILE A 100 3.95 13.82 -1.23
CA ILE A 100 4.86 12.69 -1.10
C ILE A 100 4.20 11.43 -1.63
N SER A 101 4.90 10.74 -2.53
CA SER A 101 4.60 9.40 -3.02
C SER A 101 5.68 8.43 -2.58
N GLY A 102 5.33 7.21 -2.19
CA GLY A 102 6.31 6.18 -1.87
C GLY A 102 5.85 4.77 -2.24
N PHE A 103 6.82 3.92 -2.57
CA PHE A 103 6.70 2.47 -2.69
C PHE A 103 7.71 1.86 -1.70
N LEU A 104 7.21 1.19 -0.66
CA LEU A 104 8.06 0.39 0.23
C LEU A 104 8.33 -0.96 -0.48
N GLN A 105 9.57 -1.25 -0.87
CA GLN A 105 10.02 -2.58 -1.32
C GLN A 105 11.14 -3.12 -0.43
N PRO A 106 11.23 -4.46 -0.21
CA PRO A 106 12.43 -5.16 0.22
C PRO A 106 13.19 -5.85 -0.94
N LEU A 107 14.48 -6.11 -0.67
CA LEU A 107 15.61 -6.56 -1.51
C LEU A 107 15.44 -7.82 -2.40
N PRO A 108 16.32 -8.02 -3.43
CA PRO A 108 16.20 -9.08 -4.42
C PRO A 108 16.75 -10.45 -3.94
N ASP A 109 16.21 -11.49 -4.58
CA ASP A 109 16.62 -12.90 -4.64
C ASP A 109 16.57 -13.72 -3.33
N VAL A 110 15.55 -14.57 -3.18
CA VAL A 110 15.60 -16.05 -3.32
C VAL A 110 14.17 -16.59 -3.46
N ILE A 111 13.87 -17.30 -4.55
CA ILE A 111 12.55 -17.84 -4.91
C ILE A 111 12.41 -19.31 -4.44
N PRO A 112 11.21 -19.74 -4.03
CA PRO A 112 10.71 -21.05 -4.43
C PRO A 112 9.38 -20.95 -5.21
N VAL A 113 9.26 -21.77 -6.26
CA VAL A 113 8.14 -21.78 -7.22
C VAL A 113 6.88 -22.40 -6.60
N ILE A 114 5.75 -21.72 -6.74
CA ILE A 114 4.40 -22.25 -6.48
C ILE A 114 3.71 -22.43 -7.84
N PRO A 115 3.04 -23.58 -8.09
CA PRO A 115 2.50 -23.90 -9.41
C PRO A 115 1.33 -23.00 -9.82
N SER A 116 1.20 -22.78 -11.12
CA SER A 116 0.25 -21.85 -11.72
C SER A 116 -1.19 -22.42 -11.78
N ARG A 117 -2.12 -21.49 -11.95
CA ARG A 117 -3.58 -21.65 -11.91
C ARG A 117 -4.18 -22.57 -13.00
N ASP A 118 -3.37 -23.05 -13.95
CA ASP A 118 -3.83 -23.95 -15.02
C ASP A 118 -3.70 -25.44 -14.68
N GLU A 119 -2.96 -25.81 -13.62
CA GLU A 119 -2.87 -27.21 -13.16
C GLU A 119 -4.03 -27.63 -12.23
N THR A 120 -4.94 -26.70 -11.87
CA THR A 120 -6.00 -26.97 -10.89
C THR A 120 -7.32 -27.49 -11.48
N PHE A 121 -7.38 -27.81 -12.77
CA PHE A 121 -8.58 -28.39 -13.39
C PHE A 121 -8.41 -29.88 -13.74
N VAL A 122 -8.19 -30.71 -12.72
CA VAL A 122 -8.64 -32.10 -12.79
C VAL A 122 -9.57 -32.32 -11.60
N VAL A 123 -10.87 -32.20 -11.87
CA VAL A 123 -11.93 -32.38 -10.89
C VAL A 123 -11.97 -33.85 -10.47
N ASP A 124 -11.51 -34.14 -9.25
CA ASP A 124 -11.70 -35.41 -8.57
C ASP A 124 -13.11 -35.42 -7.93
N PRO A 125 -14.03 -36.29 -8.36
CA PRO A 125 -15.40 -36.36 -7.85
C PRO A 125 -15.51 -36.95 -6.42
N THR A 126 -14.39 -37.17 -5.71
CA THR A 126 -14.39 -37.70 -4.33
C THR A 126 -14.29 -36.63 -3.24
N VAL A 127 -14.21 -35.34 -3.57
CA VAL A 127 -14.05 -34.27 -2.56
C VAL A 127 -15.41 -33.80 -1.99
N SER A 128 -15.51 -33.88 -0.66
CA SER A 128 -16.67 -33.65 0.22
C SER A 128 -16.69 -32.21 0.80
N PRO A 129 -17.80 -31.66 1.32
CA PRO A 129 -18.22 -30.24 1.21
C PRO A 129 -17.60 -29.24 2.21
N TYR A 130 -16.31 -29.40 2.56
CA TYR A 130 -15.54 -28.38 3.29
C TYR A 130 -14.69 -27.57 2.32
N GLU A 131 -15.33 -26.86 1.38
CA GLU A 131 -14.64 -25.86 0.57
C GLU A 131 -14.43 -24.59 1.40
N SER A 132 -13.26 -24.45 2.01
CA SER A 132 -12.81 -23.14 2.50
C SER A 132 -12.70 -22.19 1.32
N SER A 133 -13.69 -21.32 1.15
CA SER A 133 -13.64 -20.26 0.13
C SER A 133 -12.51 -19.28 0.49
N ILE A 134 -11.74 -18.87 -0.51
CA ILE A 134 -10.71 -17.83 -0.35
C ILE A 134 -11.40 -16.48 -0.59
N ILE A 135 -11.29 -15.57 0.40
CA ILE A 135 -11.77 -14.20 0.29
C ILE A 135 -10.56 -13.29 0.08
N PHE A 136 -10.49 -12.70 -1.10
CA PHE A 136 -9.52 -11.67 -1.44
C PHE A 136 -10.05 -10.29 -1.05
N PHE A 137 -9.22 -9.49 -0.38
CA PHE A 137 -9.53 -8.10 -0.05
C PHE A 137 -8.28 -7.24 -0.32
N TYR A 138 -8.44 -6.08 -0.93
CA TYR A 138 -7.28 -5.23 -1.24
C TYR A 138 -7.64 -3.75 -1.12
N LYS A 139 -8.56 -3.28 -1.95
CA LYS A 139 -8.92 -1.87 -1.99
C LYS A 139 -9.98 -1.54 -0.95
N THR A 140 -9.85 -0.37 -0.35
CA THR A 140 -10.71 0.09 0.75
C THR A 140 -12.17 0.31 0.35
N TRP A 141 -12.45 0.40 -0.95
CA TRP A 141 -13.79 0.57 -1.51
C TRP A 141 -14.47 -0.75 -1.91
N ASP A 142 -13.81 -1.90 -1.74
CA ASP A 142 -14.38 -3.21 -2.05
C ASP A 142 -15.28 -3.73 -0.91
N LEU A 143 -16.06 -4.79 -1.17
CA LEU A 143 -16.98 -5.44 -0.22
C LEU A 143 -16.31 -5.80 1.12
N TYR A 144 -15.04 -6.20 1.07
CA TYR A 144 -14.21 -6.52 2.23
C TYR A 144 -13.09 -5.47 2.46
N GLY A 145 -13.17 -4.30 1.82
CA GLY A 145 -12.17 -3.25 1.89
C GLY A 145 -11.92 -2.71 3.30
N ALA A 146 -12.90 -2.84 4.19
CA ALA A 146 -12.74 -2.52 5.60
C ALA A 146 -11.83 -3.50 6.37
N LEU A 147 -11.43 -4.63 5.77
CA LEU A 147 -10.38 -5.51 6.29
C LEU A 147 -8.97 -4.97 6.04
N SER A 148 -8.80 -4.11 5.03
CA SER A 148 -7.53 -3.45 4.72
C SER A 148 -7.06 -2.56 5.89
N ASN A 149 -5.76 -2.55 6.16
CA ASN A 149 -5.13 -1.65 7.13
C ASN A 149 -5.16 -0.17 6.67
N PHE A 150 -5.42 0.09 5.38
CA PHE A 150 -5.56 1.43 4.81
C PHE A 150 -6.98 2.01 4.95
N SER A 151 -7.94 1.24 5.48
CA SER A 151 -9.31 1.74 5.66
C SER A 151 -9.33 2.93 6.63
N PRO A 152 -10.09 4.01 6.36
CA PRO A 152 -10.13 5.22 7.19
C PRO A 152 -10.99 5.00 8.45
N HIS A 153 -10.51 4.14 9.35
CA HIS A 153 -11.12 3.83 10.63
C HIS A 153 -10.17 4.26 11.73
N PRO A 154 -10.43 5.41 12.39
CA PRO A 154 -9.58 5.88 13.45
C PRO A 154 -9.45 4.88 14.59
N ILE A 155 -8.23 4.73 15.12
CA ILE A 155 -7.93 3.84 16.24
C ILE A 155 -7.33 4.64 17.40
N GLN A 156 -7.66 4.23 18.61
CA GLN A 156 -7.14 4.83 19.84
C GLN A 156 -6.13 3.88 20.48
N ILE A 157 -4.89 4.34 20.65
CA ILE A 157 -3.82 3.54 21.21
C ILE A 157 -3.12 4.32 22.32
N HIS A 158 -2.92 3.65 23.45
CA HIS A 158 -2.12 4.17 24.55
C HIS A 158 -0.63 4.11 24.22
N ASP A 159 0.04 5.25 24.37
CA ASP A 159 1.50 5.39 24.26
C ASP A 159 2.22 4.82 25.49
N GLU A 160 3.55 4.78 25.45
CA GLU A 160 4.41 4.32 26.56
C GLU A 160 4.22 5.15 27.84
N ASP A 161 3.82 6.42 27.69
CA ASP A 161 3.48 7.34 28.80
C ASP A 161 2.04 7.16 29.32
N GLY A 162 1.25 6.26 28.72
CA GLY A 162 -0.14 5.96 29.09
C GLY A 162 -1.20 6.86 28.44
N ASP A 163 -0.78 7.91 27.75
CA ASP A 163 -1.68 8.83 27.05
C ASP A 163 -2.36 8.18 25.84
N CYS A 164 -3.65 8.45 25.67
CA CYS A 164 -4.46 7.90 24.59
C CYS A 164 -4.32 8.76 23.33
N VAL A 165 -3.64 8.22 22.31
CA VAL A 165 -3.42 8.90 21.02
C VAL A 165 -4.38 8.33 19.97
N THR A 166 -5.04 9.22 19.23
CA THR A 166 -5.94 8.84 18.13
C THR A 166 -5.22 8.89 16.80
N TRP A 167 -5.23 7.77 16.07
CA TRP A 167 -4.63 7.61 14.75
C TRP A 167 -5.72 7.49 13.69
N LEU A 168 -5.53 8.09 12.52
CA LEU A 168 -6.54 8.10 11.45
C LEU A 168 -6.75 6.72 10.78
N SER A 169 -5.73 5.86 10.82
CA SER A 169 -5.78 4.47 10.35
C SER A 169 -4.71 3.61 11.07
N VAL A 170 -4.77 2.30 10.85
CA VAL A 170 -3.73 1.36 11.33
C VAL A 170 -2.35 1.70 10.76
N GLU A 171 -2.30 2.20 9.52
CA GLU A 171 -1.07 2.62 8.86
C GLU A 171 -0.40 3.82 9.51
N HIS A 172 -1.17 4.83 9.90
CA HIS A 172 -0.63 6.01 10.56
C HIS A 172 0.02 5.68 11.92
N TYR A 173 -0.49 4.66 12.61
CA TYR A 173 0.07 4.22 13.89
C TYR A 173 1.46 3.59 13.74
N TYR A 174 1.70 2.78 12.71
CA TYR A 174 2.98 2.08 12.61
C TYR A 174 4.09 2.87 11.90
N GLN A 175 3.77 3.77 10.97
CA GLN A 175 4.78 4.49 10.19
C GLN A 175 5.65 5.44 11.01
N ILE A 176 5.21 5.82 12.20
CA ILE A 176 5.92 6.75 13.09
C ILE A 176 6.90 6.06 14.05
N ARG A 177 6.95 4.73 14.08
CA ARG A 177 7.81 3.97 14.99
C ARG A 177 9.19 3.70 14.39
N SER A 178 10.23 4.08 15.13
CA SER A 178 11.63 3.89 14.72
C SER A 178 12.11 2.43 14.85
N ASP A 179 11.44 1.61 15.64
CA ASP A 179 11.74 0.19 15.89
C ASP A 179 10.90 -0.79 15.05
N TRP A 180 10.12 -0.27 14.09
CA TRP A 180 9.11 -0.99 13.31
C TRP A 180 9.55 -2.36 12.79
N GLU A 181 10.72 -2.46 12.16
CA GLU A 181 11.16 -3.70 11.51
C GLU A 181 11.20 -4.92 12.44
N ASN A 182 11.47 -4.70 13.72
CA ASN A 182 11.57 -5.77 14.72
C ASN A 182 10.24 -6.11 15.39
N ILE A 183 9.28 -5.18 15.41
CA ILE A 183 8.03 -5.30 16.18
C ILE A 183 6.77 -5.23 15.31
N LYS A 184 6.93 -5.18 13.99
CA LYS A 184 5.86 -4.92 13.02
C LYS A 184 4.63 -5.82 13.16
N ILE A 185 4.85 -7.09 13.48
CA ILE A 185 3.76 -8.07 13.68
C ILE A 185 2.91 -7.70 14.89
N ASP A 186 3.55 -7.43 16.03
CA ASP A 186 2.85 -7.14 17.29
C ASP A 186 2.13 -5.79 17.23
N VAL A 187 2.77 -4.77 16.65
CA VAL A 187 2.19 -3.44 16.46
C VAL A 187 0.98 -3.51 15.53
N MET A 188 1.10 -4.19 14.38
CA MET A 188 -0.04 -4.39 13.47
C MET A 188 -1.16 -5.16 14.16
N TYR A 189 -0.84 -6.22 14.90
CA TYR A 189 -1.85 -7.01 15.62
C TYR A 189 -2.61 -6.17 16.65
N LYS A 190 -1.90 -5.37 17.45
CA LYS A 190 -2.49 -4.46 18.44
C LYS A 190 -3.44 -3.46 17.77
N ALA A 191 -3.02 -2.88 16.64
CA ALA A 191 -3.81 -1.91 15.89
C ALA A 191 -5.07 -2.53 15.27
N LEU A 192 -4.97 -3.72 14.69
CA LEU A 192 -6.12 -4.46 14.17
C LEU A 192 -7.08 -4.82 15.30
N LYS A 193 -6.57 -5.37 16.41
CA LYS A 193 -7.39 -5.71 17.57
C LYS A 193 -8.14 -4.48 18.08
N CYS A 194 -7.48 -3.33 18.17
CA CYS A 194 -8.11 -2.05 18.53
C CYS A 194 -9.24 -1.68 17.55
N LYS A 195 -8.95 -1.60 16.26
CA LYS A 195 -9.92 -1.28 15.20
C LYS A 195 -11.18 -2.14 15.29
N PHE A 196 -11.02 -3.46 15.28
CA PHE A 196 -12.18 -4.36 15.29
C PHE A 196 -12.86 -4.46 16.66
N SER A 197 -12.22 -4.04 17.75
CA SER A 197 -12.88 -3.92 19.06
C SER A 197 -13.73 -2.65 19.16
N ILE A 198 -13.28 -1.54 18.58
CA ILE A 198 -13.99 -0.24 18.63
C ILE A 198 -15.25 -0.25 17.75
N TYR A 199 -15.23 -0.96 16.63
CA TYR A 199 -16.30 -0.90 15.63
C TYR A 199 -17.09 -2.22 15.54
N PRO A 200 -18.29 -2.32 16.16
CA PRO A 200 -19.09 -3.56 16.17
C PRO A 200 -19.47 -4.09 14.79
N HIS A 201 -19.70 -3.19 13.82
CA HIS A 201 -20.01 -3.56 12.44
C HIS A 201 -18.80 -4.20 11.73
N LEU A 202 -17.58 -3.73 12.01
CA LEU A 202 -16.36 -4.36 11.50
C LEU A 202 -16.09 -5.70 12.17
N LYS A 203 -16.32 -5.81 13.49
CA LYS A 203 -16.25 -7.10 14.20
C LYS A 203 -17.19 -8.11 13.56
N THR A 204 -18.43 -7.72 13.29
CA THR A 204 -19.43 -8.56 12.61
C THR A 204 -18.99 -8.95 11.21
N LEU A 205 -18.42 -8.02 10.43
CA LEU A 205 -17.85 -8.30 9.11
C LEU A 205 -16.69 -9.31 9.19
N LEU A 206 -15.80 -9.19 10.17
CA LEU A 206 -14.69 -10.14 10.34
C LEU A 206 -15.22 -11.52 10.71
N LEU A 207 -16.20 -11.60 11.61
CA LEU A 207 -16.82 -12.86 12.02
C LEU A 207 -17.60 -13.53 10.89
N SER A 208 -18.23 -12.76 9.99
CA SER A 208 -18.97 -13.33 8.85
C SER A 208 -18.08 -14.05 7.84
N THR A 209 -16.76 -13.86 7.91
CA THR A 209 -15.78 -14.60 7.09
C THR A 209 -15.37 -15.95 7.68
N ALA A 210 -15.95 -16.38 8.79
CA ALA A 210 -15.60 -17.65 9.44
C ALA A 210 -15.70 -18.83 8.46
N GLY A 211 -14.68 -19.70 8.47
CA GLY A 211 -14.55 -20.81 7.53
C GLY A 211 -13.83 -20.47 6.21
N SER A 212 -13.63 -19.18 5.92
CA SER A 212 -12.88 -18.71 4.75
C SER A 212 -11.44 -18.32 5.09
N VAL A 213 -10.56 -18.46 4.09
CA VAL A 213 -9.17 -17.95 4.14
C VAL A 213 -9.18 -16.49 3.68
N LEU A 214 -8.65 -15.59 4.50
CA LEU A 214 -8.52 -14.17 4.16
C LEU A 214 -7.17 -13.92 3.51
N VAL A 215 -7.17 -13.35 2.29
CA VAL A 215 -5.97 -12.96 1.57
C VAL A 215 -6.02 -11.49 1.25
N GLU A 216 -5.06 -10.73 1.79
CA GLU A 216 -4.85 -9.35 1.36
C GLU A 216 -4.27 -9.41 -0.06
N ALA A 217 -4.99 -8.92 -1.06
CA ALA A 217 -4.68 -9.14 -2.48
C ALA A 217 -3.88 -7.99 -3.10
N SER A 218 -3.01 -7.35 -2.32
CA SER A 218 -2.05 -6.39 -2.87
C SER A 218 -1.07 -7.12 -3.78
N PRO A 219 -0.98 -6.75 -5.06
CA PRO A 219 -0.05 -7.37 -6.00
C PRO A 219 1.42 -6.96 -5.77
N HIS A 220 1.68 -6.08 -4.79
CA HIS A 220 2.99 -5.49 -4.54
C HIS A 220 3.48 -5.66 -3.09
N ASP A 221 2.59 -6.00 -2.15
CA ASP A 221 2.96 -6.20 -0.75
C ASP A 221 3.20 -7.69 -0.51
N LEU A 222 4.48 -8.08 -0.41
CA LEU A 222 4.87 -9.47 -0.19
C LEU A 222 4.90 -9.89 1.27
N PHE A 223 4.77 -8.95 2.21
CA PHE A 223 4.82 -9.26 3.64
C PHE A 223 3.40 -9.33 4.21
N TRP A 224 2.64 -8.24 4.10
CA TRP A 224 1.27 -8.16 4.59
C TRP A 224 0.27 -8.74 3.58
N GLY A 225 0.57 -8.59 2.30
CA GLY A 225 -0.23 -9.06 1.17
C GLY A 225 0.12 -10.46 0.69
N GLY A 226 -0.72 -10.96 -0.22
CA GLY A 226 -0.59 -12.23 -0.90
C GLY A 226 0.25 -12.15 -2.17
N GLY A 227 0.67 -10.97 -2.61
CA GLY A 227 1.42 -10.81 -3.85
C GLY A 227 0.56 -11.00 -5.11
N ARG A 228 1.14 -10.72 -6.28
CA ARG A 228 0.41 -10.76 -7.57
C ARG A 228 0.07 -12.20 -7.97
N GLU A 229 0.97 -13.11 -7.69
CA GLU A 229 0.97 -14.52 -8.07
C GLU A 229 0.80 -15.45 -6.85
N GLY A 230 0.52 -14.91 -5.66
CA GLY A 230 0.41 -15.70 -4.42
C GLY A 230 1.73 -15.84 -3.65
N GLU A 231 2.76 -15.09 -4.04
CA GLU A 231 4.11 -15.11 -3.50
C GLU A 231 4.26 -14.35 -2.16
N GLY A 232 3.24 -13.59 -1.76
CA GLY A 232 3.23 -12.84 -0.52
C GLY A 232 2.89 -13.69 0.71
N LEU A 233 3.47 -13.33 1.86
CA LEU A 233 3.33 -14.03 3.13
C LEU A 233 1.93 -13.90 3.74
N ASN A 234 1.15 -12.91 3.28
CA ASN A 234 -0.21 -12.62 3.71
C ASN A 234 -0.32 -12.48 5.25
N TYR A 235 0.64 -11.82 5.88
CA TYR A 235 0.61 -11.63 7.34
C TYR A 235 -0.65 -10.88 7.79
N LEU A 236 -1.20 -9.97 6.97
CA LEU A 236 -2.41 -9.24 7.36
C LEU A 236 -3.61 -10.18 7.42
N GLY A 237 -3.82 -10.99 6.38
CA GLY A 237 -4.87 -12.01 6.36
C GLY A 237 -4.72 -12.98 7.52
N ARG A 238 -3.49 -13.42 7.83
CA ARG A 238 -3.18 -14.31 8.97
C ARG A 238 -3.53 -13.67 10.32
N LEU A 239 -3.16 -12.42 10.54
CA LEU A 239 -3.47 -11.70 11.77
C LEU A 239 -4.98 -11.47 11.92
N LEU A 240 -5.69 -11.16 10.85
CA LEU A 240 -7.16 -11.03 10.84
C LEU A 240 -7.83 -12.37 11.18
N MET A 241 -7.36 -13.48 10.60
CA MET A 241 -7.86 -14.81 10.92
C MET A 241 -7.57 -15.21 12.37
N LYS A 242 -6.39 -14.87 12.90
CA LYS A 242 -6.06 -15.05 14.33
C LYS A 242 -7.04 -14.25 15.22
N LEU A 243 -7.24 -12.97 14.91
CA LEU A 243 -8.15 -12.09 15.64
C LEU A 243 -9.61 -12.58 15.57
N ARG A 244 -10.05 -13.08 14.42
CA ARG A 244 -11.36 -13.71 14.22
C ARG A 244 -11.54 -14.89 15.17
N SER A 245 -10.54 -15.76 15.28
CA SER A 245 -10.59 -16.90 16.20
C SER A 245 -10.67 -16.48 17.66
N GLU A 246 -9.96 -15.41 18.07
CA GLU A 246 -10.07 -14.86 19.43
C GLU A 246 -11.49 -14.36 19.72
N PHE A 247 -12.10 -13.60 18.81
CA PHE A 247 -13.46 -13.09 19.00
C PHE A 247 -14.54 -14.17 18.97
N LEU A 248 -14.35 -15.25 18.21
CA LEU A 248 -15.23 -16.42 18.28
C LEU A 248 -15.11 -17.13 19.64
N GLY A 249 -13.89 -17.25 20.18
CA GLY A 249 -13.65 -17.80 21.51
C GLY A 249 -14.35 -17.01 22.62
N GLU A 250 -14.25 -15.67 22.60
CA GLU A 250 -14.92 -14.77 23.57
C GLU A 250 -16.46 -14.92 23.58
N SER A 251 -17.05 -15.22 22.42
CA SER A 251 -18.50 -15.41 22.29
C SER A 251 -19.02 -16.72 22.91
N SER A 252 -18.15 -17.72 23.07
CA SER A 252 -18.49 -19.00 23.72
C SER A 252 -18.43 -18.94 25.24
N SER A 253 -17.64 -18.01 25.81
CA SER A 253 -17.47 -17.82 27.26
C SER A 253 -18.50 -16.90 27.93
N SER A 254 -19.38 -16.24 27.17
CA SER A 254 -20.38 -15.29 27.70
C SER A 254 -21.79 -15.88 27.88
N SER A 255 -21.92 -17.22 27.83
CA SER A 255 -23.20 -17.93 27.96
C SER A 255 -23.35 -18.78 29.24
N GLU A 256 -22.71 -18.39 30.36
CA GLU A 256 -23.12 -18.86 31.68
C GLU A 256 -24.10 -17.86 32.32
N THR A 257 -25.40 -18.06 32.07
CA THR A 257 -26.46 -17.51 32.92
C THR A 257 -26.32 -18.07 34.34
N PRO A 258 -26.30 -17.23 35.40
CA PRO A 258 -26.54 -17.73 36.74
C PRO A 258 -28.02 -18.10 36.83
N SER A 259 -28.30 -19.40 36.77
CA SER A 259 -29.62 -19.95 37.08
C SER A 259 -29.90 -19.76 38.57
N LEU A 260 -31.10 -19.24 38.85
CA LEU A 260 -31.66 -18.93 40.17
C LEU A 260 -31.54 -20.09 41.17
N THR A 261 -31.36 -19.75 42.45
CA THR A 261 -31.83 -20.60 43.56
C THR A 261 -32.63 -19.75 44.56
N VAL A 262 -33.95 -20.01 44.51
CA VAL A 262 -34.97 -20.07 45.57
C VAL A 262 -35.05 -18.95 46.61
#